data_AF-A0A6J6IIW1-F1
#
_entry.id   AF-A0A6J6IIW1-F1
#
_cell.length_a   1.000
_cell.length_b   1.000
_cell.length_c   1.000
_cell.angle_alpha   90.00
_cell.angle_beta   90.00
_cell.angle_gamma   90.00
#
_symmetry.space_group_name_H-M   'P 1'
#
loop_
_entity.id
_entity.type
_entity.pdbx_description
1 polymer ?
#
loop_
_entity_poly.entity_id
_entity_poly.type
_entity_poly.pdbx_seq_one_letter_code
_entity_poly.pdbx_strand_id
1 'polypeptide(L)'
;MSWTALWLTVGTFAGGFSSRFGYMELLAVAVFAFCCGIAGVVGQRGSLNGMLALVMFAIFAGAPESPINNWENAGLVALGGLVQVCAFVVPVVLFAPSSLRSARSQVVPFMVRMRVGFDLHHVFFRHAVRLSAAMFVATYLSILLEWPHSYWIPMTVAWVSKPDRDGTDYRVVHRFIGTMVGLLVCTAVIEVLGMKSYGYSVFIAAGVFTCLVFVRSNYSISVVGVTMVVVGVFSLNGEPLAETLEYRTLGTAFGCLISAIAIMLWMERSKEQAT
;
A
#
# COMPACT_ATOMS: atom_id res chain seq x y z
N MET A 1 -14.93 5.90 -5.78
CA MET A 1 -14.59 6.91 -4.75
C MET A 1 -15.18 6.45 -3.42
N SER A 2 -16.52 6.37 -3.26
CA SER A 2 -17.15 5.85 -2.02
C SER A 2 -16.70 4.43 -1.63
N TRP A 3 -16.57 3.53 -2.60
CA TRP A 3 -16.11 2.16 -2.34
C TRP A 3 -14.69 2.11 -1.76
N THR A 4 -13.79 2.98 -2.22
CA THR A 4 -12.40 3.01 -1.75
C THR A 4 -12.33 3.41 -0.29
N ALA A 5 -13.04 4.47 0.12
CA ALA A 5 -13.11 4.91 1.51
C ALA A 5 -13.56 3.77 2.45
N LEU A 6 -14.61 3.04 2.08
CA LEU A 6 -15.11 1.90 2.84
C LEU A 6 -14.00 0.84 3.05
N TRP A 7 -13.28 0.46 2.00
CA TRP A 7 -12.21 -0.54 2.09
C TRP A 7 -11.03 -0.08 2.94
N LEU A 8 -10.68 1.20 2.91
CA LEU A 8 -9.64 1.76 3.79
C LEU A 8 -10.08 1.73 5.25
N THR A 9 -11.34 2.06 5.53
CA THR A 9 -11.92 1.98 6.87
C THR A 9 -11.90 0.54 7.40
N VAL A 10 -12.29 -0.44 6.57
CA VAL A 10 -12.24 -1.85 6.95
C VAL A 10 -10.80 -2.31 7.21
N GLY A 11 -9.85 -1.95 6.35
CA GLY A 11 -8.43 -2.27 6.55
C GLY A 11 -7.87 -1.66 7.84
N THR A 12 -8.18 -0.39 8.10
CA THR A 12 -7.80 0.33 9.33
C THR A 12 -8.33 -0.37 10.57
N PHE A 13 -9.62 -0.68 10.60
CA PHE A 13 -10.25 -1.35 11.72
C PHE A 13 -9.69 -2.75 11.95
N ALA A 14 -9.59 -3.55 10.88
CA ALA A 14 -9.08 -4.92 10.96
C ALA A 14 -7.62 -4.95 11.40
N GLY A 15 -6.78 -4.04 10.90
CA GLY A 15 -5.38 -3.90 11.29
C GLY A 15 -5.24 -3.59 12.79
N GLY A 16 -5.87 -2.51 13.24
CA GLY A 16 -5.83 -2.12 14.65
C GLY A 16 -6.48 -3.16 15.58
N PHE A 17 -7.49 -3.90 15.12
CA PHE A 17 -8.05 -5.00 15.89
C PHE A 17 -7.07 -6.17 16.00
N SER A 18 -6.40 -6.52 14.90
CA SER A 18 -5.46 -7.65 14.85
C SER A 18 -4.22 -7.47 15.73
N SER A 19 -3.72 -6.23 15.88
CA SER A 19 -2.53 -5.94 16.71
C SER A 19 -2.72 -6.27 18.19
N ARG A 20 -3.96 -6.42 18.67
CA ARG A 20 -4.27 -6.79 20.07
C ARG A 20 -3.98 -8.26 20.40
N PHE A 21 -3.80 -9.10 19.39
CA PHE A 21 -3.75 -10.56 19.56
C PHE A 21 -2.34 -11.16 19.38
N GLY A 22 -1.28 -10.34 19.43
CA GLY A 22 0.11 -10.79 19.33
C GLY A 22 0.35 -11.61 18.06
N TYR A 23 0.87 -12.84 18.19
CA TYR A 23 1.15 -13.72 17.05
C TYR A 23 -0.06 -14.11 16.20
N MET A 24 -1.30 -13.96 16.70
CA MET A 24 -2.51 -14.18 15.87
C MET A 24 -2.67 -13.11 14.78
N GLU A 25 -1.98 -11.97 14.90
CA GLU A 25 -1.84 -10.97 13.84
C GLU A 25 -1.31 -11.60 12.54
N LEU A 26 -0.41 -12.59 12.64
CA LEU A 26 0.16 -13.28 11.48
C LEU A 26 -0.91 -14.04 10.68
N LEU A 27 -1.86 -14.67 11.37
CA LEU A 27 -2.98 -15.32 10.71
C LEU A 27 -3.93 -14.27 10.10
N ALA A 28 -4.21 -13.20 10.84
CA ALA A 28 -5.08 -12.12 10.37
C ALA A 28 -4.53 -11.45 9.11
N VAL A 29 -3.24 -11.13 9.06
CA VAL A 29 -2.60 -10.52 7.88
C VAL A 29 -2.62 -11.48 6.69
N ALA A 30 -2.39 -12.77 6.90
CA ALA A 30 -2.43 -13.77 5.83
C ALA A 30 -3.84 -13.86 5.21
N VAL A 31 -4.88 -13.95 6.05
CA VAL A 31 -6.28 -14.00 5.59
C VAL A 31 -6.67 -12.70 4.89
N PHE A 32 -6.33 -11.54 5.47
CA PHE A 32 -6.68 -10.25 4.90
C PHE A 32 -5.96 -9.99 3.57
N ALA A 33 -4.69 -10.37 3.47
CA ALA A 33 -3.89 -10.31 2.24
C ALA A 33 -4.47 -11.20 1.13
N PHE A 34 -4.95 -12.40 1.47
CA PHE A 34 -5.63 -13.28 0.51
C PHE A 34 -6.91 -12.62 -0.03
N CYS A 35 -7.77 -12.10 0.85
CA CYS A 35 -8.99 -11.37 0.48
C CYS A 35 -8.68 -10.15 -0.42
N CYS A 36 -7.63 -9.41 -0.10
CA CYS A 36 -7.20 -8.25 -0.89
C CYS A 36 -6.62 -8.66 -2.25
N GLY A 37 -5.87 -9.76 -2.32
CA GLY A 37 -5.31 -10.30 -3.55
C GLY A 37 -6.39 -10.79 -4.51
N ILE A 38 -7.41 -11.48 -4.00
CA ILE A 38 -8.50 -12.02 -4.83
C ILE A 38 -9.48 -10.93 -5.31
N ALA A 39 -9.54 -9.79 -4.61
CA ALA A 39 -10.36 -8.64 -5.02
C ALA A 39 -10.03 -8.13 -6.45
N GLY A 40 -8.85 -8.44 -6.97
CA GLY A 40 -8.46 -8.16 -8.35
C GLY A 40 -9.34 -8.82 -9.41
N VAL A 41 -10.04 -9.91 -9.08
CA VAL A 41 -11.02 -10.60 -9.95
C VAL A 41 -12.17 -9.68 -10.39
N VAL A 42 -12.51 -8.69 -9.56
CA VAL A 42 -13.54 -7.68 -9.85
C VAL A 42 -13.06 -6.65 -10.88
N GLY A 43 -11.76 -6.63 -11.19
CA GLY A 43 -11.10 -5.78 -12.16
C GLY A 43 -10.06 -4.85 -11.53
N GLN A 44 -9.50 -3.94 -12.33
CA GLN A 44 -8.41 -3.05 -11.91
C GLN A 44 -8.75 -2.19 -10.68
N ARG A 45 -10.01 -1.74 -10.55
CA ARG A 45 -10.47 -1.00 -9.37
C ARG A 45 -10.48 -1.87 -8.11
N GLY A 46 -10.84 -3.15 -8.23
CA GLY A 46 -10.81 -4.12 -7.14
C GLY A 46 -9.38 -4.36 -6.65
N SER A 47 -8.44 -4.57 -7.58
CA SER A 47 -7.02 -4.74 -7.25
C SER A 47 -6.44 -3.49 -6.56
N LEU A 48 -6.76 -2.28 -7.03
CA LEU A 48 -6.32 -1.04 -6.40
C LEU A 48 -6.89 -0.88 -4.99
N ASN A 49 -8.19 -1.13 -4.80
CA ASN A 49 -8.81 -1.02 -3.48
C ASN A 49 -8.26 -2.08 -2.51
N GLY A 50 -8.06 -3.32 -2.97
CA GLY A 50 -7.46 -4.39 -2.16
C GLY A 50 -6.04 -4.04 -1.72
N MET A 51 -5.20 -3.54 -2.63
CA MET A 51 -3.85 -3.08 -2.31
C MET A 51 -3.86 -1.95 -1.27
N LEU A 52 -4.70 -0.92 -1.45
CA LEU A 52 -4.74 0.19 -0.49
C LEU A 52 -5.31 -0.23 0.86
N ALA A 53 -6.33 -1.10 0.89
CA ALA A 53 -6.87 -1.66 2.14
C ALA A 53 -5.82 -2.49 2.88
N LEU A 54 -5.03 -3.29 2.15
CA LEU A 54 -3.95 -4.09 2.71
C LEU A 54 -2.83 -3.21 3.29
N VAL A 55 -2.52 -2.10 2.62
CA VAL A 55 -1.57 -1.10 3.14
C VAL A 55 -2.10 -0.47 4.43
N MET A 56 -3.38 -0.08 4.47
CA MET A 56 -4.00 0.46 5.69
C MET A 56 -4.01 -0.57 6.82
N PHE A 57 -4.32 -1.83 6.51
CA PHE A 57 -4.22 -2.93 7.46
C PHE A 57 -2.82 -3.03 8.04
N ALA A 58 -1.79 -3.09 7.19
CA ALA A 58 -0.41 -3.22 7.65
C ALA A 58 0.02 -2.04 8.53
N ILE A 59 -0.34 -0.81 8.15
CA ILE A 59 -0.04 0.39 8.94
C ILE A 59 -0.67 0.29 10.33
N PHE A 60 -1.96 -0.02 10.44
CA PHE A 60 -2.64 -0.05 11.74
C PHE A 60 -2.40 -1.31 12.56
N ALA A 61 -1.96 -2.40 11.93
CA ALA A 61 -1.49 -3.60 12.63
C ALA A 61 -0.11 -3.37 13.25
N GLY A 62 0.81 -2.74 12.50
CA GLY A 62 2.19 -2.53 12.94
C GLY A 62 2.48 -1.17 13.59
N ALA A 63 1.53 -0.24 13.68
CA ALA A 63 1.74 1.04 14.35
C ALA A 63 1.64 0.87 15.88
N PRO A 64 2.71 1.12 16.65
CA PRO A 64 2.67 1.06 18.11
C PRO A 64 1.77 2.17 18.67
N GLU A 65 0.85 1.79 19.56
CA GLU A 65 0.06 2.67 20.44
C GLU A 65 -0.49 3.96 19.81
N SER A 66 -1.49 3.81 18.94
CA SER A 66 -2.40 4.92 18.68
C SER A 66 -3.08 5.33 20.00
N PRO A 67 -3.00 6.61 20.44
CA PRO A 67 -3.73 7.09 21.62
C PRO A 67 -5.26 7.04 21.44
N ILE A 68 -5.70 6.84 20.20
CA ILE A 68 -7.08 6.79 19.73
C ILE A 68 -7.50 5.33 19.57
N ASN A 69 -8.73 4.98 19.99
CA ASN A 69 -9.25 3.61 19.89
C ASN A 69 -9.45 3.23 18.40
N ASN A 70 -9.38 1.94 18.07
CA ASN A 70 -9.50 1.43 16.70
C ASN A 70 -10.77 1.90 15.99
N TRP A 71 -11.87 2.03 16.73
CA TRP A 71 -13.14 2.54 16.22
C TRP A 71 -13.08 4.01 15.82
N GLU A 72 -12.37 4.82 16.59
CA GLU A 72 -12.19 6.25 16.33
C GLU A 72 -11.26 6.44 15.12
N ASN A 73 -10.17 5.68 15.02
CA ASN A 73 -9.31 5.67 13.84
C ASN A 73 -10.07 5.29 12.57
N ALA A 74 -10.86 4.22 12.62
CA ALA A 74 -11.73 3.82 11.52
C ALA A 74 -12.76 4.90 11.18
N GLY A 75 -13.33 5.55 12.20
CA GLY A 75 -14.26 6.68 12.06
C GLY A 75 -13.61 7.90 11.38
N LEU A 76 -12.38 8.25 11.75
CA LEU A 76 -11.62 9.35 11.15
C LEU A 76 -11.29 9.05 9.68
N VAL A 77 -10.88 7.82 9.37
CA VAL A 77 -10.65 7.38 7.97
C VAL A 77 -11.94 7.44 7.16
N ALA A 78 -13.07 7.00 7.74
CA ALA A 78 -14.38 7.07 7.10
C ALA A 78 -14.81 8.52 6.84
N LEU A 79 -14.64 9.40 7.83
CA LEU A 79 -14.96 10.82 7.72
C LEU A 79 -14.12 11.51 6.64
N GLY A 80 -12.80 11.29 6.64
CA GLY A 80 -11.91 11.82 5.60
C GLY A 80 -12.30 11.32 4.22
N GLY A 81 -12.65 10.04 4.09
CA GLY A 81 -13.17 9.47 2.85
C GLY A 81 -14.49 10.09 2.40
N LEU A 82 -15.41 10.39 3.32
CA LEU A 82 -16.67 11.09 3.02
C LEU A 82 -16.40 12.53 2.56
N VAL A 83 -15.54 13.27 3.24
CA VAL A 83 -15.13 14.63 2.84
C VAL A 83 -14.54 14.61 1.44
N GLN A 84 -13.66 13.64 1.13
CA GLN A 84 -13.08 13.49 -0.20
C GLN A 84 -14.14 13.17 -1.26
N VAL A 85 -15.09 12.29 -0.97
CA VAL A 85 -16.22 11.99 -1.88
C VAL A 85 -17.05 13.25 -2.12
N CYS A 86 -17.37 14.00 -1.07
CA CYS A 86 -18.11 15.26 -1.19
C CYS A 86 -17.35 16.27 -2.05
N ALA A 87 -16.05 16.46 -1.82
CA ALA A 87 -15.24 17.43 -2.55
C ALA A 87 -15.08 17.11 -4.05
N PHE A 88 -15.02 15.83 -4.43
CA PHE A 88 -14.75 15.45 -5.83
C PHE A 88 -15.96 14.92 -6.60
N VAL A 89 -16.89 14.23 -5.95
CA VAL A 89 -18.04 13.61 -6.64
C VAL A 89 -19.20 14.57 -6.72
N VAL A 90 -19.48 15.36 -5.67
CA VAL A 90 -20.63 16.28 -5.67
C VAL A 90 -20.50 17.35 -6.76
N PRO A 91 -19.34 18.01 -6.96
CA PRO A 91 -19.20 18.95 -8.06
C PRO A 91 -19.38 18.30 -9.43
N VAL A 92 -18.88 17.08 -9.62
CA VAL A 92 -19.07 16.35 -10.88
C VAL A 92 -20.54 15.98 -11.09
N VAL A 93 -21.26 15.55 -10.05
CA VAL A 93 -22.69 15.19 -10.20
C VAL A 93 -23.56 16.44 -10.47
N LEU A 94 -23.25 17.54 -9.79
CA LEU A 94 -24.01 18.80 -9.91
C LEU A 94 -23.67 19.59 -11.18
N PHE A 95 -22.41 19.58 -11.62
CA PHE A 95 -21.91 20.45 -12.68
C PHE A 95 -21.39 19.71 -13.93
N ALA A 96 -21.34 18.37 -13.96
CA ALA A 96 -20.86 17.68 -15.16
C ALA A 96 -21.89 17.70 -16.31
N PRO A 97 -21.42 17.93 -17.55
CA PRO A 97 -22.27 17.90 -18.72
C PRO A 97 -22.91 16.53 -18.93
N SER A 98 -24.14 16.53 -19.46
CA SER A 98 -24.97 15.33 -19.71
C SER A 98 -24.32 14.30 -20.64
N SER A 99 -23.32 14.71 -21.43
CA SER A 99 -22.52 13.84 -22.30
C SER A 99 -21.75 12.74 -21.56
N LEU A 100 -21.42 12.94 -20.28
CA LEU A 100 -20.69 11.96 -19.47
C LEU A 100 -21.59 10.88 -18.84
N ARG A 101 -22.92 10.99 -18.96
CA ARG A 101 -23.88 10.05 -18.33
C ARG A 101 -24.13 8.75 -19.13
N SER A 102 -23.61 8.63 -20.35
CA SER A 102 -24.04 7.59 -21.30
C SER A 102 -23.15 6.32 -21.41
N ALA A 103 -22.18 6.14 -20.51
CA ALA A 103 -21.37 4.90 -20.51
C ALA A 103 -22.07 3.79 -19.71
N ARG A 104 -23.10 3.15 -20.29
CA ARG A 104 -23.69 1.92 -19.71
C ARG A 104 -22.73 0.74 -19.95
N SER A 105 -21.74 0.55 -19.08
CA SER A 105 -20.89 -0.64 -19.14
C SER A 105 -21.74 -1.87 -18.87
N GLN A 106 -21.63 -2.92 -19.70
CA GLN A 106 -22.23 -4.21 -19.37
C GLN A 106 -21.64 -4.71 -18.04
N VAL A 107 -22.48 -4.71 -17.00
CA VAL A 107 -22.09 -5.14 -15.66
C VAL A 107 -22.26 -6.66 -15.62
N VAL A 108 -21.20 -7.41 -15.94
CA VAL A 108 -21.17 -8.84 -15.61
C VAL A 108 -21.41 -8.96 -14.09
N PRO A 109 -22.36 -9.81 -13.64
CA PRO A 109 -22.73 -9.92 -12.24
C PRO A 109 -21.53 -10.24 -11.35
N PHE A 110 -21.46 -9.59 -10.18
CA PHE A 110 -20.37 -9.75 -9.20
C PHE A 110 -20.12 -11.22 -8.83
N MET A 111 -21.19 -11.99 -8.61
CA MET A 111 -21.11 -13.41 -8.25
C MET A 111 -20.45 -14.28 -9.32
N VAL A 112 -20.68 -13.97 -10.60
CA VAL A 112 -20.07 -14.72 -11.71
C VAL A 112 -18.57 -14.48 -11.76
N ARG A 113 -18.13 -13.23 -11.55
CA ARG A 113 -16.69 -12.90 -11.47
C ARG A 113 -16.03 -13.63 -10.30
N MET A 114 -16.64 -13.56 -9.11
CA MET A 114 -16.10 -14.21 -7.92
C MET A 114 -15.98 -15.72 -8.10
N ARG A 115 -16.99 -16.39 -8.66
CA ARG A 115 -16.96 -17.84 -8.89
C ARG A 115 -15.79 -18.27 -9.78
N VAL A 116 -15.48 -17.51 -10.84
CA VAL A 116 -14.32 -17.77 -11.72
C VAL A 116 -13.00 -17.49 -11.00
N GLY A 117 -12.99 -16.52 -10.09
CA GLY A 117 -11.81 -16.14 -9.31
C GLY A 117 -11.34 -17.17 -8.28
N PHE A 118 -12.19 -18.13 -7.89
CA PHE A 118 -11.85 -19.21 -6.96
C PHE A 118 -11.31 -20.48 -7.65
N ASP A 119 -11.07 -20.43 -8.96
CA ASP A 119 -10.32 -21.46 -9.66
C ASP A 119 -8.84 -21.38 -9.26
N LEU A 120 -8.24 -22.52 -8.89
CA LEU A 120 -6.83 -22.63 -8.46
C LEU A 120 -5.84 -22.17 -9.54
N HIS A 121 -6.22 -22.26 -10.81
CA HIS A 121 -5.41 -21.83 -11.94
C HIS A 121 -5.58 -20.35 -12.27
N HIS A 122 -6.57 -19.67 -11.67
CA HIS A 122 -6.82 -18.25 -11.91
C HIS A 122 -5.65 -17.38 -11.42
N VAL A 123 -5.20 -16.44 -12.25
CA VAL A 123 -4.04 -15.57 -11.96
C VAL A 123 -4.18 -14.85 -10.61
N PHE A 124 -5.37 -14.29 -10.32
CA PHE A 124 -5.64 -13.63 -9.04
C PHE A 124 -5.72 -14.57 -7.83
N PHE A 125 -6.15 -15.83 -7.99
CA PHE A 125 -6.12 -16.80 -6.88
C PHE A 125 -4.68 -17.14 -6.51
N ARG A 126 -3.86 -17.47 -7.51
CA ARG A 126 -2.42 -17.73 -7.33
C ARG A 126 -1.69 -16.54 -6.72
N HIS A 127 -2.03 -15.33 -7.19
CA HIS A 127 -1.53 -14.09 -6.61
C HIS A 127 -1.96 -13.91 -5.16
N ALA A 128 -3.22 -14.18 -4.82
CA ALA A 128 -3.74 -14.06 -3.46
C ALA A 128 -3.01 -14.98 -2.47
N VAL A 129 -2.78 -16.24 -2.85
CA VAL A 129 -2.00 -17.19 -2.03
C VAL A 129 -0.55 -16.71 -1.85
N ARG A 130 0.10 -16.31 -2.95
CA ARG A 130 1.48 -15.81 -2.92
C ARG A 130 1.61 -14.53 -2.08
N LEU A 131 0.68 -13.59 -2.24
CA LEU A 131 0.62 -12.34 -1.47
C LEU A 131 0.39 -12.62 0.01
N SER A 132 -0.50 -13.56 0.34
CA SER A 132 -0.74 -14.02 1.72
C SER A 132 0.53 -14.55 2.38
N ALA A 133 1.27 -15.43 1.70
CA ALA A 133 2.54 -15.96 2.21
C ALA A 133 3.61 -14.86 2.34
N ALA A 134 3.75 -13.98 1.35
CA ALA A 134 4.72 -12.89 1.38
C ALA A 134 4.43 -11.88 2.52
N MET A 135 3.16 -11.54 2.72
CA MET A 135 2.73 -10.66 3.82
C MET A 135 2.96 -11.32 5.19
N PHE A 136 2.66 -12.61 5.33
CA PHE A 136 2.95 -13.37 6.56
C PHE A 136 4.44 -13.31 6.89
N VAL A 137 5.31 -13.60 5.93
CA VAL A 137 6.77 -13.59 6.12
C VAL A 137 7.26 -12.17 6.46
N ALA A 138 6.76 -11.15 5.77
CA ALA A 138 7.11 -9.77 6.03
C ALA A 138 6.71 -9.30 7.42
N THR A 139 5.47 -9.56 7.84
CA THR A 139 5.00 -9.22 9.19
C THR A 139 5.75 -10.03 10.25
N TYR A 140 5.98 -11.32 10.03
CA TYR A 140 6.75 -12.15 10.96
C TYR A 140 8.17 -11.62 11.14
N LEU A 141 8.85 -11.26 10.05
CA LEU A 141 10.19 -10.70 10.10
C LEU A 141 10.20 -9.34 10.83
N SER A 142 9.21 -8.48 10.58
CA SER A 142 9.08 -7.21 11.30
C SER A 142 8.91 -7.38 12.80
N ILE A 143 8.10 -8.36 13.24
CA ILE A 143 7.89 -8.66 14.66
C ILE A 143 9.16 -9.27 15.27
N LEU A 144 9.78 -10.23 14.58
CA LEU A 144 10.97 -10.93 15.05
C LEU A 144 12.17 -10.01 15.26
N LEU A 145 12.35 -9.04 14.37
CA LEU A 145 13.45 -8.07 14.44
C LEU A 145 13.13 -6.86 15.31
N GLU A 146 11.96 -6.83 15.97
CA GLU A 146 11.45 -5.66 16.70
C GLU A 146 11.55 -4.38 15.85
N TRP A 147 11.22 -4.51 14.55
CA TRP A 147 11.57 -3.53 13.55
C TRP A 147 10.91 -2.17 13.85
N PRO A 148 11.69 -1.06 13.91
CA PRO A 148 11.13 0.27 14.07
C PRO A 148 10.18 0.57 12.91
N HIS A 149 8.96 1.02 13.22
CA HIS A 149 7.88 1.11 12.24
C HIS A 149 7.61 -0.25 11.56
N SER A 150 7.23 -1.26 12.36
CA SER A 150 7.07 -2.68 11.94
C SER A 150 6.18 -2.88 10.70
N TYR A 151 5.31 -1.92 10.38
CA TYR A 151 4.47 -1.89 9.19
C TYR A 151 5.24 -1.63 7.87
N TRP A 152 6.49 -1.17 7.88
CA TRP A 152 7.21 -0.74 6.66
C TRP A 152 7.53 -1.87 5.68
N ILE A 153 8.00 -3.01 6.17
CA ILE A 153 8.31 -4.19 5.35
C ILE A 153 7.02 -4.74 4.72
N PRO A 154 5.96 -5.09 5.49
CA PRO A 154 4.71 -5.60 4.91
C PRO A 154 4.01 -4.58 4.00
N MET A 155 4.04 -3.28 4.33
CA MET A 155 3.53 -2.24 3.44
C MET A 155 4.26 -2.24 2.09
N THR A 156 5.59 -2.40 2.08
CA THR A 156 6.36 -2.46 0.83
C THR A 156 5.96 -3.67 0.00
N VAL A 157 5.82 -4.85 0.62
CA VAL A 157 5.33 -6.07 -0.04
C VAL A 157 3.96 -5.85 -0.70
N ALA A 158 3.02 -5.22 0.03
CA ALA A 158 1.69 -4.91 -0.49
C ALA A 158 1.74 -3.98 -1.71
N TRP A 159 2.62 -2.98 -1.72
CA TRP A 159 2.73 -2.03 -2.84
C TRP A 159 3.35 -2.61 -4.11
N VAL A 160 4.35 -3.49 -3.96
CA VAL A 160 5.13 -3.98 -5.11
C VAL A 160 4.58 -5.27 -5.70
N SER A 161 3.86 -6.08 -4.92
CA SER A 161 3.29 -7.33 -5.40
C SER A 161 2.19 -7.10 -6.43
N LYS A 162 2.37 -7.63 -7.65
CA LYS A 162 1.38 -7.62 -8.73
C LYS A 162 0.99 -9.03 -9.17
N PRO A 163 -0.22 -9.27 -9.72
CA PRO A 163 -0.61 -10.61 -10.13
C PRO A 163 0.36 -11.24 -11.12
N ASP A 164 0.85 -10.44 -12.07
CA ASP A 164 1.84 -10.78 -13.08
C ASP A 164 3.29 -10.56 -12.61
N ARG A 165 4.22 -11.28 -13.26
CA ARG A 165 5.66 -11.22 -12.96
C ARG A 165 6.26 -9.88 -13.37
N ASP A 166 6.06 -9.48 -14.62
CA ASP A 166 6.64 -8.26 -15.18
C ASP A 166 6.23 -7.03 -14.35
N GLY A 167 4.97 -6.97 -13.90
CA GLY A 167 4.49 -5.93 -13.02
C GLY A 167 5.11 -5.95 -11.63
N THR A 168 5.41 -7.13 -11.07
CA THR A 168 6.08 -7.25 -9.76
C THR A 168 7.54 -6.84 -9.89
N ASP A 169 8.26 -7.35 -10.89
CA ASP A 169 9.67 -7.05 -11.14
C ASP A 169 9.86 -5.54 -11.43
N TYR A 170 8.99 -4.96 -12.27
CA TYR A 170 8.94 -3.53 -12.51
C TYR A 170 8.73 -2.74 -11.21
N ARG A 171 7.73 -3.10 -10.40
CA ARG A 171 7.44 -2.39 -9.15
C ARG A 171 8.56 -2.52 -8.14
N VAL A 172 9.17 -3.69 -8.00
CA VAL A 172 10.29 -3.95 -7.08
C VAL A 172 11.47 -3.05 -7.41
N VAL A 173 11.93 -3.06 -8.67
CA VAL A 173 13.07 -2.24 -9.11
C VAL A 173 12.76 -0.76 -8.94
N HIS A 174 11.59 -0.33 -9.44
CA HIS A 174 11.22 1.08 -9.38
C HIS A 174 10.99 1.59 -7.95
N ARG A 175 10.50 0.73 -7.05
CA ARG A 175 10.34 1.04 -5.62
C ARG A 175 11.70 1.23 -4.97
N PHE A 176 12.63 0.29 -5.17
CA PHE A 176 13.96 0.38 -4.60
C PHE A 176 14.69 1.63 -5.09
N ILE A 177 14.80 1.83 -6.41
CA ILE A 177 15.47 2.99 -7.00
C ILE A 177 14.80 4.30 -6.56
N GLY A 178 13.47 4.37 -6.61
CA GLY A 178 12.73 5.57 -6.23
C GLY A 178 12.92 5.94 -4.76
N THR A 179 12.99 4.93 -3.87
CA THR A 179 13.29 5.17 -2.46
C THR A 179 14.73 5.64 -2.28
N MET A 180 15.72 5.00 -2.92
CA MET A 180 17.12 5.42 -2.79
C MET A 180 17.33 6.87 -3.26
N VAL A 181 16.79 7.23 -4.43
CA VAL A 181 16.84 8.60 -4.95
C VAL A 181 16.09 9.56 -4.01
N GLY A 182 14.93 9.17 -3.49
CA GLY A 182 14.17 9.98 -2.54
C GLY A 182 14.93 10.25 -1.24
N LEU A 183 15.61 9.23 -0.69
CA LEU A 183 16.43 9.36 0.52
C LEU A 183 17.65 10.29 0.28
N LEU A 184 18.28 10.20 -0.89
CA LEU A 184 19.35 11.13 -1.28
C LEU A 184 18.82 12.58 -1.34
N VAL A 185 17.65 12.80 -1.93
CA VAL A 185 17.00 14.12 -1.96
C VAL A 185 16.66 14.61 -0.56
N CYS A 186 16.11 13.74 0.31
CA CYS A 186 15.83 14.08 1.70
C CYS A 186 17.09 14.50 2.45
N THR A 187 18.18 13.74 2.33
CA THR A 187 19.47 14.04 2.97
C THR A 187 20.01 15.38 2.48
N ALA A 188 20.07 15.58 1.16
CA ALA A 188 20.57 16.80 0.55
C ALA A 188 19.73 18.04 0.96
N VAL A 189 18.41 17.91 1.05
CA VAL A 189 17.54 19.06 1.33
C VAL A 189 17.45 19.33 2.84
N ILE A 190 17.30 18.30 3.68
CA ILE A 190 17.09 18.48 5.12
C ILE A 190 18.39 18.85 5.83
N GLU A 191 19.49 18.13 5.58
CA GLU A 191 20.77 18.37 6.26
C GLU A 191 21.50 19.58 5.69
N VAL A 192 21.67 19.64 4.36
CA VAL A 192 22.54 20.66 3.74
C VAL A 192 21.90 22.04 3.75
N LEU A 193 20.57 22.13 3.57
CA LEU A 193 19.86 23.41 3.62
C LEU A 193 19.40 23.80 5.04
N GLY A 194 19.61 22.93 6.04
CA GLY A 194 19.34 23.22 7.45
C GLY A 194 17.88 23.60 7.71
N MET A 195 16.93 22.84 7.16
CA MET A 195 15.51 23.19 7.22
C MET A 195 14.98 23.26 8.66
N LYS A 196 14.31 24.38 8.98
CA LYS A 196 13.63 24.58 10.27
C LYS A 196 12.14 24.79 10.07
N SER A 197 11.34 24.23 10.98
CA SER A 197 9.90 24.49 11.14
C SER A 197 9.13 24.44 9.80
N TYR A 198 8.72 25.59 9.25
CA TYR A 198 7.93 25.70 8.02
C TYR A 198 8.56 25.09 6.77
N GLY A 199 9.89 24.95 6.72
CA GLY A 199 10.58 24.34 5.57
C GLY A 199 10.10 22.92 5.28
N TYR A 200 9.78 22.15 6.32
CA TYR A 200 9.28 20.79 6.16
C TYR A 200 7.88 20.75 5.54
N SER A 201 7.00 21.70 5.86
CA SER A 201 5.65 21.75 5.26
C SER A 201 5.71 21.96 3.75
N VAL A 202 6.62 22.84 3.30
CA VAL A 202 6.87 23.06 1.86
C VAL A 202 7.48 21.82 1.21
N PHE A 203 8.45 21.19 1.87
CA PHE A 203 9.07 19.95 1.40
C PHE A 203 8.07 18.80 1.24
N ILE A 204 7.20 18.62 2.23
CA ILE A 204 6.11 17.62 2.20
C ILE A 204 5.14 17.95 1.07
N ALA A 205 4.73 19.22 0.92
CA ALA A 205 3.84 19.62 -0.17
C ALA A 205 4.45 19.33 -1.55
N ALA A 206 5.75 19.58 -1.74
CA ALA A 206 6.48 19.23 -2.95
C ALA A 206 6.53 17.71 -3.18
N GLY A 207 6.72 16.93 -2.11
CA GLY A 207 6.65 15.47 -2.15
C GLY A 207 5.27 14.94 -2.55
N VAL A 208 4.19 15.50 -1.98
CA VAL A 208 2.80 15.17 -2.35
C VAL A 208 2.54 15.51 -3.82
N PHE A 209 2.93 16.72 -4.26
CA PHE A 209 2.80 17.13 -5.65
C PHE A 209 3.51 16.16 -6.60
N THR A 210 4.78 15.84 -6.31
CA THR A 210 5.58 14.89 -7.10
C THR A 210 4.93 13.50 -7.13
N CYS A 211 4.46 13.01 -5.98
CA CYS A 211 3.76 11.74 -5.90
C CYS A 211 2.53 11.70 -6.83
N LEU A 212 1.66 12.71 -6.73
CA LEU A 212 0.38 12.75 -7.44
C LEU A 212 0.53 12.96 -8.95
N VAL A 213 1.46 13.82 -9.39
CA VAL A 213 1.70 14.06 -10.82
C VAL A 213 2.24 12.80 -11.50
N PHE A 214 3.15 12.08 -10.83
CA PHE A 214 3.86 10.97 -11.46
C PHE A 214 3.25 9.59 -11.17
N VAL A 215 2.26 9.45 -10.28
CA VAL A 215 1.69 8.13 -9.89
C VAL A 215 1.21 7.27 -11.06
N ARG A 216 0.79 7.89 -12.17
CA ARG A 216 0.37 7.19 -13.40
C ARG A 216 1.42 7.18 -14.52
N SER A 217 2.40 8.09 -14.45
CA SER A 217 3.39 8.29 -15.51
C SER A 217 4.70 7.56 -15.23
N ASN A 218 5.22 7.67 -14.01
CA ASN A 218 6.47 7.03 -13.60
C ASN A 218 6.43 6.65 -12.12
N TYR A 219 6.47 5.34 -11.85
CA TYR A 219 6.36 4.84 -10.48
C TYR A 219 7.55 5.23 -9.61
N SER A 220 8.79 5.23 -10.13
CA SER A 220 9.97 5.62 -9.34
C SER A 220 9.90 7.07 -8.89
N ILE A 221 9.53 8.00 -9.78
CA ILE A 221 9.41 9.42 -9.43
C ILE A 221 8.27 9.62 -8.41
N SER A 222 7.18 8.88 -8.54
CA SER A 222 6.11 8.90 -7.55
C SER A 222 6.63 8.42 -6.17
N VAL A 223 7.47 7.38 -6.14
CA VAL A 223 8.09 6.86 -4.91
C VAL A 223 9.09 7.85 -4.30
N VAL A 224 9.83 8.64 -5.11
CA VAL A 224 10.64 9.76 -4.60
C VAL A 224 9.75 10.70 -3.80
N GLY A 225 8.62 11.13 -4.38
CA GLY A 225 7.64 11.99 -3.71
C GLY A 225 7.09 11.38 -2.41
N VAL A 226 6.73 10.09 -2.42
CA VAL A 226 6.28 9.38 -1.20
C VAL A 226 7.37 9.36 -0.12
N THR A 227 8.62 9.14 -0.52
CA THR A 227 9.75 9.11 0.42
C THR A 227 9.98 10.47 1.05
N MET A 228 9.91 11.55 0.25
CA MET A 228 9.96 12.92 0.75
C MET A 228 8.86 13.21 1.78
N VAL A 229 7.63 12.77 1.51
CA VAL A 229 6.52 12.94 2.45
C VAL A 229 6.77 12.21 3.76
N VAL A 230 7.12 10.93 3.71
CA VAL A 230 7.32 10.11 4.92
C VAL A 230 8.46 10.67 5.76
N VAL A 231 9.63 10.90 5.16
CA VAL A 231 10.80 11.42 5.87
C VAL A 231 10.53 12.84 6.39
N GLY A 232 9.89 13.70 5.59
CA GLY A 232 9.55 15.05 6.01
C GLY A 232 8.60 15.08 7.22
N VAL A 233 7.60 14.20 7.27
CA VAL A 233 6.69 14.08 8.42
C VAL A 233 7.42 13.59 9.66
N PHE A 234 8.33 12.63 9.52
CA PHE A 234 9.07 12.08 10.65
C PHE A 234 10.08 13.08 11.21
N SER A 235 10.78 13.79 10.33
CA SER A 235 11.65 14.91 10.74
C SER A 235 10.87 16.05 11.40
N LEU A 236 9.62 16.32 10.97
CA LEU A 236 8.73 17.26 11.68
C LEU A 236 8.36 16.81 13.08
N ASN A 237 8.16 15.50 13.27
CA ASN A 237 7.89 14.89 14.57
C ASN A 237 9.16 14.75 15.43
N GLY A 238 10.32 15.18 14.94
CA GLY A 238 11.59 15.15 15.66
C GLY A 238 12.32 13.81 15.63
N GLU A 239 11.91 12.86 14.78
CA GLU A 239 12.65 11.62 14.60
C GLU A 239 14.03 11.90 13.95
N PRO A 240 15.12 11.25 14.43
CA PRO A 240 16.44 11.39 13.84
C PRO A 240 16.44 10.99 12.36
N LEU A 241 16.98 11.87 11.50
CA LEU A 241 17.02 11.62 10.07
C LEU A 241 17.86 10.38 9.74
N ALA A 242 19.05 10.24 10.31
CA ALA A 242 19.95 9.13 10.03
C ALA A 242 19.29 7.75 10.26
N GLU A 243 18.63 7.57 11.41
CA GLU A 243 17.89 6.35 11.73
C GLU A 243 16.73 6.12 10.75
N THR A 244 15.97 7.17 10.45
CA THR A 244 14.86 7.10 9.48
C THR A 244 15.34 6.62 8.11
N LEU A 245 16.49 7.14 7.64
CA LEU A 245 17.08 6.75 6.36
C LEU A 245 17.53 5.28 6.36
N GLU A 246 18.17 4.83 7.43
CA GLU A 246 18.64 3.45 7.59
C GLU A 246 17.47 2.46 7.57
N TYR A 247 16.50 2.65 8.47
CA TYR A 247 15.33 1.78 8.57
C TYR A 247 14.51 1.78 7.28
N ARG A 248 14.45 2.91 6.56
CA ARG A 248 13.71 2.99 5.30
C ARG A 248 14.43 2.27 4.17
N THR A 249 15.75 2.35 4.13
CA THR A 249 16.59 1.65 3.16
C THR A 249 16.46 0.14 3.33
N LEU A 250 16.71 -0.35 4.55
CA LEU A 250 16.66 -1.77 4.86
C LEU A 250 15.23 -2.32 4.74
N GLY A 251 14.23 -1.61 5.27
CA GLY A 251 12.84 -2.05 5.18
C GLY A 251 12.33 -2.16 3.73
N THR A 252 12.77 -1.24 2.86
CA THR A 252 12.45 -1.31 1.43
C THR A 252 13.17 -2.47 0.75
N ALA A 253 14.46 -2.69 1.09
CA ALA A 253 15.24 -3.81 0.57
C ALA A 253 14.61 -5.16 0.95
N PHE A 254 14.27 -5.36 2.23
CA PHE A 254 13.60 -6.59 2.70
C PHE A 254 12.26 -6.81 2.03
N GLY A 255 11.39 -5.79 1.97
CA GLY A 255 10.08 -5.92 1.32
C GLY A 255 10.18 -6.24 -0.18
N CYS A 256 11.14 -5.62 -0.87
CA CYS A 256 11.45 -5.91 -2.27
C CYS A 256 11.97 -7.34 -2.45
N LEU A 257 12.90 -7.77 -1.60
CA LEU A 257 13.49 -9.11 -1.63
C LEU A 257 12.45 -10.19 -1.39
N ILE A 258 11.62 -10.04 -0.35
CA ILE A 258 10.53 -10.98 -0.05
C ILE A 258 9.59 -11.11 -1.25
N SER A 259 9.21 -9.98 -1.86
CA SER A 259 8.31 -9.98 -3.02
C SER A 259 8.94 -10.63 -4.25
N ALA A 260 10.23 -10.39 -4.49
CA ALA A 260 11.00 -10.97 -5.58
C ALA A 260 11.16 -12.51 -5.43
N ILE A 261 11.51 -12.99 -4.23
CA ILE A 261 11.60 -14.42 -3.93
C ILE A 261 10.23 -15.08 -4.11
N ALA A 262 9.17 -14.46 -3.58
CA ALA A 262 7.81 -15.01 -3.67
C ALA A 262 7.34 -15.18 -5.13
N ILE A 263 7.65 -14.24 -6.03
CA ILE A 263 7.31 -14.38 -7.46
C ILE A 263 8.17 -15.42 -8.18
N MET A 264 9.46 -15.52 -7.85
CA MET A 264 10.37 -16.51 -8.46
C MET A 264 9.92 -17.94 -8.14
N LEU A 265 9.76 -18.27 -6.85
CA LEU A 265 9.38 -19.62 -6.39
C LEU A 265 8.05 -20.11 -6.97
N TRP A 266 7.09 -19.20 -7.16
CA TRP A 266 5.76 -19.58 -7.63
C TRP A 266 5.68 -19.78 -9.15
N MET A 267 6.58 -19.14 -9.90
CA MET A 267 6.64 -19.25 -11.36
C MET A 267 7.38 -20.50 -11.81
N GLU A 268 8.40 -20.95 -11.09
CA GLU A 268 9.08 -22.23 -11.35
C GLU A 268 8.09 -23.40 -11.29
N ARG A 269 7.27 -23.45 -10.24
CA ARG A 269 6.19 -24.44 -10.11
C ARG A 269 5.15 -24.38 -11.22
N SER A 270 4.92 -23.20 -11.80
CA SER A 270 3.99 -23.04 -12.93
C SER A 270 4.51 -23.69 -14.20
N LYS A 271 5.82 -23.69 -14.41
CA LYS A 271 6.46 -24.26 -15.59
C LYS A 271 6.56 -25.78 -15.47
N GLU A 272 6.89 -26.27 -14.27
CA GLU A 272 6.90 -27.71 -13.98
C GLU A 272 5.52 -28.36 -14.14
N GLN A 273 4.43 -27.67 -13.82
CA GLN A 273 3.07 -28.19 -14.01
C GLN A 273 2.58 -28.15 -15.47
N ALA A 274 3.28 -27.44 -16.35
CA ALA A 274 2.93 -27.29 -17.76
C ALA A 274 3.76 -28.19 -18.70
N THR A 275 4.65 -29.01 -18.14
CA THR A 275 5.53 -29.94 -18.85
C THR A 275 5.14 -31.37 -18.50
#